data_AF-A0A3N5LZZ3-F1
#
_entry.id   AF-A0A3N5LZZ3-F1
#
_cell.length_a   1.000
_cell.length_b   1.000
_cell.length_c   1.000
_cell.angle_alpha   90.00
_cell.angle_beta   90.00
_cell.angle_gamma   90.00
#
_symmetry.space_group_name_H-M   'P 1'
#
loop_
_entity.id
_entity.type
_entity.pdbx_description
1 polymer ?
#
loop_
_entity_poly.entity_id
_entity_poly.type
_entity_poly.pdbx_seq_one_letter_code
_entity_poly.pdbx_strand_id
1 'polypeptide(L)'
;MKTLRNLLGALALLGILTVIAFALLMPWMDHWGATDAEFAASYPGDSLVPSPAVTYTRAVTIDAAPEAVFPWLVQMGAEKGGMYSYSWFETNILQCELINADRIHPEWQDLKAGDKVKMCPGEDWGPPAYEVALIEPNQALVIGHQENGAWSDVWQFILVPQTGGTTRLILRSRDMKSGGIWNVIRPGEFIMVRGMLLGIKERLGQTGPVAQAPAATPTPEVFIPLDPSPTPSGSDLPLTCQVTDLNVYIDRAAGYCLAYPLDFNLGDQPSDKSDIRGPAIGSGVEPVYATLSIEVTPLENGKSLQEQAETFIRDFSVVDPATMTWEQVTVGGEKGWMVEPVPVMLSWRIVFVAHNGSLYRLMYWPVDVPEAKADLDELTQTTLGSFAFISLTQPD
;
A
#
# COMPACT_ATOMS: atom_id res chain seq x y z
N MET A 1 -2.48 -16.89 -38.10
CA MET A 1 -3.08 -15.60 -38.50
C MET A 1 -4.38 -15.27 -37.76
N LYS A 2 -5.41 -16.15 -37.74
CA LYS A 2 -6.67 -15.89 -37.00
C LYS A 2 -6.49 -15.78 -35.47
N THR A 3 -5.67 -16.64 -34.87
CA THR A 3 -5.32 -16.62 -33.44
C THR A 3 -4.57 -15.36 -33.03
N LEU A 4 -3.58 -14.93 -33.81
CA LEU A 4 -2.85 -13.68 -33.57
C LEU A 4 -3.76 -12.45 -33.66
N ARG A 5 -4.70 -12.42 -34.61
CA ARG A 5 -5.68 -11.33 -34.74
C ARG A 5 -6.68 -11.28 -33.58
N ASN A 6 -7.10 -12.44 -33.07
CA ASN A 6 -8.00 -12.52 -31.92
C ASN A 6 -7.29 -12.10 -30.62
N LEU A 7 -6.01 -12.49 -30.46
CA LEU A 7 -5.17 -12.07 -29.33
C LEU A 7 -4.95 -10.54 -29.34
N LEU A 8 -4.61 -9.97 -30.49
CA LEU A 8 -4.47 -8.52 -30.66
C LEU A 8 -5.79 -7.78 -30.39
N GLY A 9 -6.92 -8.36 -30.81
CA GLY A 9 -8.25 -7.82 -30.52
C GLY A 9 -8.60 -7.83 -29.03
N ALA A 10 -8.27 -8.91 -28.32
CA ALA A 10 -8.49 -9.03 -26.87
C ALA A 10 -7.61 -8.06 -26.08
N LEU A 11 -6.33 -7.91 -26.45
CA LEU A 11 -5.43 -6.95 -25.82
C LEU A 11 -5.87 -5.50 -26.07
N ALA A 12 -6.33 -5.19 -27.28
CA ALA A 12 -6.88 -3.86 -27.58
C ALA A 12 -8.14 -3.57 -26.76
N LEU A 13 -9.03 -4.56 -26.61
CA LEU A 13 -10.23 -4.43 -25.79
C LEU A 13 -9.88 -4.22 -24.31
N LEU A 14 -8.94 -5.00 -23.78
CA LEU A 14 -8.45 -4.84 -22.41
C LEU A 14 -7.85 -3.44 -22.19
N GLY A 15 -7.00 -2.97 -23.11
CA GLY A 15 -6.44 -1.61 -23.04
C GLY A 15 -7.51 -0.52 -23.04
N ILE A 16 -8.55 -0.66 -23.87
CA ILE A 16 -9.69 0.26 -23.89
C ILE A 16 -10.45 0.22 -22.56
N LEU A 17 -10.74 -0.97 -22.02
CA LEU A 17 -11.44 -1.11 -20.74
C LEU A 17 -10.64 -0.49 -19.59
N THR A 18 -9.32 -0.68 -19.56
CA THR A 18 -8.43 -0.06 -18.58
C THR A 18 -8.47 1.47 -18.67
N VAL A 19 -8.42 2.03 -19.88
CA VAL A 19 -8.53 3.49 -20.07
C VAL A 19 -9.88 4.02 -19.61
N ILE A 20 -10.98 3.30 -19.89
CA ILE A 20 -12.32 3.67 -19.43
C ILE A 20 -12.41 3.60 -17.91
N ALA A 21 -11.89 2.53 -17.28
CA ALA A 21 -11.88 2.38 -15.83
C ALA A 21 -11.13 3.55 -15.16
N PHE A 22 -9.93 3.87 -15.63
CA PHE A 22 -9.20 5.03 -15.10
C PHE A 22 -9.96 6.33 -15.30
N ALA A 23 -10.54 6.58 -16.49
CA ALA A 23 -11.33 7.78 -16.73
C ALA A 23 -12.51 7.93 -15.77
N LEU A 24 -13.15 6.82 -15.37
CA LEU A 24 -14.24 6.80 -14.40
C LEU A 24 -13.75 7.00 -12.95
N LEU A 25 -12.54 6.54 -12.62
CA LEU A 25 -11.93 6.69 -11.30
C LEU A 25 -11.28 8.06 -11.09
N MET A 26 -10.89 8.75 -12.16
CA MET A 26 -10.20 10.04 -12.11
C MET A 26 -10.84 11.07 -11.15
N PRO A 27 -12.17 11.30 -11.16
CA PRO A 27 -12.79 12.25 -10.23
C PRO A 27 -12.57 11.89 -8.76
N TRP A 28 -12.56 10.61 -8.41
CA TRP A 28 -12.27 10.18 -7.04
C TRP A 28 -10.77 10.33 -6.72
N MET A 29 -9.90 9.95 -7.65
CA MET A 29 -8.44 10.09 -7.52
C MET A 29 -8.02 11.55 -7.35
N ASP A 30 -8.76 12.48 -7.96
CA ASP A 30 -8.53 13.92 -7.88
C ASP A 30 -8.95 14.54 -6.54
N HIS A 31 -9.81 13.86 -5.77
CA HIS A 31 -10.29 14.31 -4.46
C HIS A 31 -9.82 13.40 -3.32
N TRP A 32 -8.92 12.46 -3.59
CA TRP A 32 -8.59 11.40 -2.64
C TRP A 32 -8.20 11.93 -1.26
N GLY A 33 -8.96 11.51 -0.26
CA GLY A 33 -8.77 11.91 1.12
C GLY A 33 -9.17 13.35 1.44
N ALA A 34 -9.43 14.22 0.46
CA ALA A 34 -9.89 15.59 0.64
C ALA A 34 -11.42 15.69 0.68
N THR A 35 -11.92 16.71 1.38
CA THR A 35 -13.34 17.07 1.41
C THR A 35 -13.69 18.04 0.28
N ASP A 36 -14.97 18.13 -0.08
CA ASP A 36 -15.45 19.13 -1.06
C ASP A 36 -15.13 20.57 -0.63
N ALA A 37 -15.15 20.84 0.68
CA ALA A 37 -14.79 22.14 1.22
C ALA A 37 -13.29 22.43 1.05
N GLU A 38 -12.43 21.43 1.27
CA GLU A 38 -10.99 21.56 1.03
C GLU A 38 -10.68 21.73 -0.47
N PHE A 39 -11.45 21.10 -1.36
CA PHE A 39 -11.29 21.28 -2.80
C PHE A 39 -11.74 22.68 -3.27
N ALA A 40 -12.84 23.18 -2.73
CA ALA A 40 -13.40 24.50 -3.04
C ALA A 40 -12.67 25.68 -2.36
N ALA A 41 -11.83 25.40 -1.35
CA ALA A 41 -11.06 26.42 -0.65
C ALA A 41 -10.04 27.11 -1.55
N SER A 42 -9.55 28.27 -1.11
CA SER A 42 -8.43 28.97 -1.73
C SER A 42 -7.16 28.76 -0.91
N TYR A 43 -6.05 28.48 -1.57
CA TYR A 43 -4.76 28.23 -0.93
C TYR A 43 -3.66 29.18 -1.46
N PRO A 44 -2.60 29.39 -0.67
CA PRO A 44 -1.37 30.00 -1.17
C PRO A 44 -0.91 29.33 -2.47
N GLY A 45 -0.55 30.13 -3.46
CA GLY A 45 -0.15 29.67 -4.80
C GLY A 45 -1.28 29.55 -5.83
N ASP A 46 -2.57 29.61 -5.45
CA ASP A 46 -3.68 29.51 -6.41
C ASP A 46 -3.64 30.60 -7.49
N SER A 47 -3.19 31.80 -7.13
CA SER A 47 -3.05 32.93 -8.05
C SER A 47 -1.91 32.80 -9.06
N LEU A 48 -0.98 31.85 -8.85
CA LEU A 48 0.12 31.59 -9.78
C LEU A 48 -0.41 30.92 -11.06
N VAL A 49 -1.43 30.07 -10.93
CA VAL A 49 -2.15 29.44 -12.04
C VAL A 49 -3.66 29.73 -11.86
N PRO A 50 -4.13 30.93 -12.21
CA PRO A 50 -5.49 31.37 -11.89
C PRO A 50 -6.58 30.58 -12.63
N SER A 51 -6.28 30.11 -13.85
CA SER A 51 -7.21 29.37 -14.72
C SER A 51 -6.61 28.02 -15.14
N PRO A 52 -6.48 27.05 -14.22
CA PRO A 52 -5.93 25.75 -14.56
C PRO A 52 -6.89 24.95 -15.45
N ALA A 53 -6.34 24.15 -16.35
CA ALA A 53 -7.09 23.20 -17.14
C ALA A 53 -7.41 21.92 -16.34
N VAL A 54 -6.53 21.56 -15.41
CA VAL A 54 -6.70 20.42 -14.49
C VAL A 54 -6.37 20.85 -13.07
N THR A 55 -7.17 20.39 -12.10
CA THR A 55 -6.87 20.53 -10.68
C THR A 55 -7.20 19.24 -9.94
N TYR A 56 -6.40 18.93 -8.93
CA TYR A 56 -6.73 17.92 -7.94
C TYR A 56 -6.38 18.42 -6.55
N THR A 57 -7.08 17.94 -5.54
CA THR A 57 -6.80 18.18 -4.13
C THR A 57 -6.82 16.86 -3.38
N ARG A 58 -5.71 16.50 -2.76
CA ARG A 58 -5.55 15.24 -2.03
C ARG A 58 -5.09 15.55 -0.62
N ALA A 59 -5.56 14.81 0.37
CA ALA A 59 -5.27 15.16 1.75
C ALA A 59 -5.15 13.96 2.68
N VAL A 60 -4.26 14.09 3.67
CA VAL A 60 -4.09 13.14 4.77
C VAL A 60 -4.00 13.89 6.09
N THR A 61 -4.45 13.25 7.17
CA THR A 61 -4.26 13.75 8.54
C THR A 61 -3.04 13.06 9.14
N ILE A 62 -2.11 13.85 9.67
CA ILE A 62 -0.86 13.43 10.30
C ILE A 62 -0.94 13.73 11.81
N ASP A 63 -0.58 12.76 12.63
CA ASP A 63 -0.58 12.89 14.09
C ASP A 63 0.69 13.61 14.59
N ALA A 64 0.90 14.83 14.10
CA ALA A 64 2.01 15.69 14.48
C ALA A 64 1.67 17.15 14.19
N ALA A 65 2.32 18.08 14.90
CA ALA A 65 2.18 19.51 14.66
C ALA A 65 2.85 19.93 13.34
N PRO A 66 2.44 21.06 12.72
CA PRO A 66 3.00 21.49 11.44
C PRO A 66 4.52 21.70 11.47
N GLU A 67 5.08 22.09 12.63
CA GLU A 67 6.51 22.25 12.88
C GLU A 67 7.30 20.94 12.70
N ALA A 68 6.66 19.80 12.93
CA ALA A 68 7.27 18.49 12.74
C ALA A 68 7.10 18.03 11.28
N VAL A 69 5.97 18.38 10.63
CA VAL A 69 5.69 18.01 9.23
C VAL A 69 6.56 18.79 8.25
N PHE A 70 6.68 20.10 8.47
CA PHE A 70 7.27 21.02 7.50
C PHE A 70 8.73 20.70 7.10
N PRO A 71 9.63 20.29 8.02
CA PRO A 71 10.98 19.87 7.66
C PRO A 71 11.05 18.73 6.62
N TRP A 72 10.06 17.83 6.61
CA TRP A 72 9.97 16.77 5.61
C TRP A 72 9.66 17.33 4.21
N LEU A 73 8.79 18.35 4.12
CA LEU A 73 8.50 19.03 2.86
C LEU A 73 9.74 19.77 2.35
N VAL A 74 10.44 20.47 3.24
CA VAL A 74 11.64 21.27 2.91
C VAL A 74 12.76 20.42 2.33
N GLN A 75 12.95 19.20 2.83
CA GLN A 75 14.03 18.33 2.37
C GLN A 75 13.65 17.41 1.19
N MET A 76 12.46 17.57 0.61
CA MET A 76 12.09 16.84 -0.61
C MET A 76 13.07 17.11 -1.75
N GLY A 77 13.29 16.09 -2.57
CA GLY A 77 14.08 16.15 -3.79
C GLY A 77 15.05 14.98 -3.92
N ALA A 78 15.34 14.62 -5.17
CA ALA A 78 16.10 13.43 -5.54
C ALA A 78 17.53 13.37 -4.96
N GLU A 79 18.15 14.53 -4.81
CA GLU A 79 19.50 14.68 -4.25
C GLU A 79 19.48 14.97 -2.74
N LYS A 80 18.30 14.89 -2.11
CA LYS A 80 18.05 15.16 -0.69
C LYS A 80 17.27 14.00 -0.06
N GLY A 81 16.07 14.26 0.45
CA GLY A 81 15.24 13.28 1.15
C GLY A 81 14.37 12.39 0.27
N GLY A 82 14.49 12.48 -1.05
CA GLY A 82 13.64 11.76 -2.00
C GLY A 82 12.25 12.37 -2.13
N MET A 83 11.31 11.59 -2.66
CA MET A 83 9.90 11.97 -2.84
C MET A 83 8.96 11.23 -1.88
N TYR A 84 9.51 10.42 -0.96
CA TYR A 84 8.77 9.62 0.03
C TYR A 84 7.74 8.65 -0.54
N SER A 85 7.90 8.28 -1.83
CA SER A 85 7.03 7.36 -2.55
C SER A 85 7.73 6.00 -2.76
N TYR A 86 7.43 5.30 -3.86
CA TYR A 86 7.93 3.95 -4.16
C TYR A 86 9.32 3.96 -4.78
N SER A 87 10.36 4.07 -3.95
CA SER A 87 11.77 4.15 -4.40
C SER A 87 12.19 2.99 -5.32
N TRP A 88 11.67 1.77 -5.11
CA TRP A 88 11.94 0.64 -6.02
C TRP A 88 11.36 0.87 -7.42
N PHE A 89 10.11 1.32 -7.53
CA PHE A 89 9.48 1.59 -8.81
C PHE A 89 10.17 2.75 -9.51
N GLU A 90 10.50 3.80 -8.76
CA GLU A 90 11.23 4.96 -9.27
C GLU A 90 12.61 4.54 -9.79
N THR A 91 13.36 3.74 -9.03
CA THR A 91 14.72 3.31 -9.39
C THR A 91 14.75 2.28 -10.52
N ASN A 92 13.88 1.27 -10.47
CA ASN A 92 13.97 0.11 -11.35
C ASN A 92 13.08 0.21 -12.59
N ILE A 93 12.00 0.99 -12.54
CA ILE A 93 11.07 1.16 -13.67
C ILE A 93 11.25 2.53 -14.31
N LEU A 94 11.31 3.60 -13.50
CA LEU A 94 11.48 4.96 -14.02
C LEU A 94 12.95 5.37 -14.22
N GLN A 95 13.90 4.53 -13.77
CA GLN A 95 15.35 4.79 -13.82
C GLN A 95 15.73 6.10 -13.09
N CYS A 96 15.02 6.41 -12.01
CA CYS A 96 15.27 7.52 -11.11
C CYS A 96 15.67 6.96 -9.74
N GLU A 97 16.98 6.85 -9.49
CA GLU A 97 17.50 6.32 -8.22
C GLU A 97 17.20 7.28 -7.06
N LEU A 98 16.09 7.03 -6.37
CA LEU A 98 15.62 7.85 -5.26
C LEU A 98 15.86 7.13 -3.94
N ILE A 99 16.57 7.79 -3.03
CA ILE A 99 16.78 7.33 -1.66
C ILE A 99 15.94 8.20 -0.75
N ASN A 100 14.90 7.61 -0.15
CA ASN A 100 14.03 8.33 0.76
C ASN A 100 14.68 8.43 2.15
N ALA A 101 14.79 9.64 2.69
CA ALA A 101 15.34 9.85 4.04
C ALA A 101 14.41 9.28 5.12
N ASP A 102 15.00 8.78 6.20
CA ASP A 102 14.32 8.21 7.38
C ASP A 102 14.31 9.18 8.58
N ARG A 103 15.01 10.31 8.46
CA ARG A 103 15.08 11.37 9.48
C ARG A 103 15.16 12.77 8.85
N ILE A 104 15.06 13.79 9.70
CA ILE A 104 15.35 15.16 9.31
C ILE A 104 16.86 15.41 9.27
N HIS A 105 17.32 15.93 8.14
CA HIS A 105 18.71 16.31 7.91
C HIS A 105 18.88 17.83 8.02
N PRO A 106 19.62 18.33 9.02
CA PRO A 106 19.82 19.78 9.22
C PRO A 106 20.41 20.50 8.00
N GLU A 107 21.27 19.82 7.24
CA GLU A 107 21.93 20.33 6.05
C GLU A 107 20.97 20.63 4.88
N TRP A 108 19.75 20.09 4.91
CA TRP A 108 18.76 20.27 3.84
C TRP A 108 17.68 21.31 4.16
N GLN A 109 17.73 21.95 5.33
CA GLN A 109 16.64 22.78 5.86
C GLN A 109 16.64 24.25 5.38
N ASP A 110 17.65 24.68 4.61
CA ASP A 110 17.75 26.06 4.09
C ASP A 110 17.16 26.18 2.67
N LEU A 111 15.94 25.69 2.45
CA LEU A 111 15.22 25.83 1.17
C LEU A 111 14.65 27.24 1.03
N LYS A 112 14.76 27.84 -0.16
CA LYS A 112 14.31 29.20 -0.49
C LYS A 112 13.50 29.24 -1.78
N ALA A 113 12.71 30.30 -1.93
CA ALA A 113 12.07 30.59 -3.21
C ALA A 113 13.13 30.74 -4.33
N GLY A 114 12.85 30.15 -5.49
CA GLY A 114 13.78 30.03 -6.62
C GLY A 114 14.65 28.78 -6.61
N ASP A 115 14.77 28.07 -5.48
CA ASP A 115 15.53 26.82 -5.42
C ASP A 115 14.85 25.72 -6.26
N LYS A 116 15.65 24.74 -6.70
CA LYS A 116 15.17 23.61 -7.50
C LYS A 116 14.93 22.38 -6.64
N VAL A 117 13.80 21.72 -6.89
CA VAL A 117 13.42 20.43 -6.32
C VAL A 117 13.39 19.41 -7.46
N LYS A 118 14.49 18.65 -7.60
CA LYS A 118 14.61 17.61 -8.62
C LYS A 118 13.74 16.40 -8.24
N MET A 119 12.99 15.85 -9.19
CA MET A 119 12.27 14.59 -8.98
C MET A 119 13.12 13.35 -9.31
N CYS A 120 14.14 13.49 -10.15
CA CYS A 120 15.06 12.40 -10.50
C CYS A 120 16.51 12.90 -10.42
N PRO A 121 17.47 12.03 -10.05
CA PRO A 121 18.88 12.38 -10.05
C PRO A 121 19.43 12.54 -11.48
N GLY A 122 20.43 13.41 -11.65
CA GLY A 122 21.09 13.66 -12.94
C GLY A 122 20.58 14.91 -13.69
N GLU A 123 21.28 15.28 -14.77
CA GLU A 123 20.97 16.46 -15.61
C GLU A 123 20.30 16.07 -16.95
N ASP A 124 20.47 14.83 -17.41
CA ASP A 124 20.16 14.42 -18.79
C ASP A 124 18.88 13.59 -18.97
N TRP A 125 18.26 13.11 -17.88
CA TRP A 125 17.10 12.21 -17.93
C TRP A 125 16.16 12.44 -16.74
N GLY A 126 14.87 12.67 -17.02
CA GLY A 126 13.82 12.87 -16.02
C GLY A 126 12.92 14.07 -16.31
N PRO A 127 11.81 14.25 -15.56
CA PRO A 127 11.01 15.45 -15.63
C PRO A 127 11.83 16.68 -15.19
N PRO A 128 11.51 17.89 -15.70
CA PRO A 128 12.18 19.10 -15.26
C PRO A 128 12.09 19.26 -13.74
N ALA A 129 13.10 19.89 -13.15
CA ALA A 129 13.07 20.20 -11.73
C ALA A 129 11.98 21.26 -11.45
N TYR A 130 11.18 21.00 -10.42
CA TYR A 130 10.29 22.02 -9.90
C TYR A 130 11.11 23.18 -9.34
N GLU A 131 10.58 24.38 -9.43
CA GLU A 131 11.09 25.57 -8.78
C GLU A 131 10.21 25.93 -7.60
N VAL A 132 10.81 26.28 -6.47
CA VAL A 132 10.09 26.77 -5.30
C VAL A 132 9.51 28.15 -5.61
N ALA A 133 8.18 28.25 -5.67
CA ALA A 133 7.48 29.50 -5.89
C ALA A 133 7.29 30.30 -4.58
N LEU A 134 6.96 29.60 -3.49
CA LEU A 134 6.62 30.20 -2.20
C LEU A 134 6.99 29.23 -1.08
N ILE A 135 7.48 29.80 0.02
CA ILE A 135 7.66 29.09 1.29
C ILE A 135 7.05 29.94 2.40
N GLU A 136 6.09 29.38 3.10
CA GLU A 136 5.55 29.92 4.34
C GLU A 136 5.81 28.89 5.45
N PRO A 137 6.77 29.16 6.36
CA PRO A 137 7.17 28.20 7.39
C PRO A 137 5.98 27.60 8.14
N ASN A 138 5.95 26.27 8.23
CA ASN A 138 4.92 25.48 8.91
C ASN A 138 3.49 25.64 8.36
N GLN A 139 3.31 26.26 7.18
CA GLN A 139 2.01 26.56 6.60
C GLN A 139 1.90 26.12 5.14
N ALA A 140 2.88 26.49 4.30
CA ALA A 140 2.82 26.17 2.89
C ALA A 140 4.20 26.02 2.25
N LEU A 141 4.32 25.05 1.35
CA LEU A 141 5.39 24.97 0.36
C LEU A 141 4.75 24.87 -1.02
N VAL A 142 5.06 25.81 -1.90
CA VAL A 142 4.57 25.81 -3.29
C VAL A 142 5.74 25.64 -4.22
N ILE A 143 5.69 24.61 -5.06
CA ILE A 143 6.69 24.31 -6.08
C ILE A 143 5.99 24.18 -7.43
N GLY A 144 6.62 24.53 -8.54
CA GLY A 144 5.98 24.53 -9.85
C GLY A 144 6.96 24.59 -11.01
N HIS A 145 6.45 24.67 -12.23
CA HIS A 145 7.27 25.01 -13.40
C HIS A 145 6.84 26.33 -13.99
N GLN A 146 7.82 27.03 -14.59
CA GLN A 146 7.56 28.24 -15.35
C GLN A 146 7.82 28.00 -16.84
N GLU A 147 6.92 28.52 -17.67
CA GLU A 147 7.06 28.62 -19.11
C GLU A 147 6.99 30.10 -19.50
N ASN A 148 8.02 30.61 -20.17
CA ASN A 148 8.12 32.01 -20.60
C ASN A 148 7.92 33.05 -19.47
N GLY A 149 8.38 32.73 -18.25
CA GLY A 149 8.28 33.61 -17.09
C GLY A 149 6.92 33.63 -16.40
N ALA A 150 6.01 32.71 -16.75
CA ALA A 150 4.74 32.49 -16.08
C ALA A 150 4.65 31.05 -15.57
N TRP A 151 3.98 30.82 -14.44
CA TRP A 151 3.78 29.47 -13.90
C TRP A 151 2.83 28.67 -14.79
N SER A 152 3.27 27.50 -15.26
CA SER A 152 2.48 26.56 -16.06
C SER A 152 1.72 25.55 -15.20
N ASP A 153 2.32 25.18 -14.08
CA ASP A 153 1.78 24.24 -13.11
C ASP A 153 2.38 24.50 -11.73
N VAL A 154 1.60 24.20 -10.69
CA VAL A 154 2.02 24.27 -9.28
C VAL A 154 1.50 23.10 -8.46
N TRP A 155 2.35 22.59 -7.59
CA TRP A 155 2.02 21.76 -6.44
C TRP A 155 2.12 22.59 -5.16
N GLN A 156 1.07 22.52 -4.36
CA GLN A 156 0.88 23.31 -3.16
C GLN A 156 0.71 22.34 -2.00
N PHE A 157 1.71 22.25 -1.14
CA PHE A 157 1.67 21.50 0.11
C PHE A 157 1.23 22.44 1.22
N ILE A 158 0.00 22.26 1.72
CA ILE A 158 -0.62 23.12 2.72
C ILE A 158 -0.77 22.35 4.01
N LEU A 159 -0.30 22.94 5.11
CA LEU A 159 -0.38 22.41 6.46
C LEU A 159 -1.46 23.19 7.22
N VAL A 160 -2.58 22.53 7.50
CA VAL A 160 -3.66 23.12 8.29
C VAL A 160 -3.65 22.49 9.69
N PRO A 161 -3.24 23.22 10.73
CA PRO A 161 -3.28 22.69 12.10
C PRO A 161 -4.72 22.35 12.49
N GLN A 162 -4.90 21.21 13.17
CA GLN A 162 -6.20 20.72 13.61
C GLN A 162 -6.31 20.76 15.14
N THR A 163 -7.54 20.64 15.63
CA THR A 163 -7.79 20.48 17.07
C THR A 163 -7.21 19.14 17.53
N GLY A 164 -6.40 19.14 18.59
CA GLY A 164 -5.74 17.93 19.10
C GLY A 164 -4.26 17.79 18.73
N GLY A 165 -3.66 18.80 18.09
CA GLY A 165 -2.21 18.81 17.79
C GLY A 165 -1.81 18.05 16.52
N THR A 166 -2.81 17.57 15.77
CA THR A 166 -2.60 16.92 14.46
C THR A 166 -2.56 17.97 13.35
N THR A 167 -2.02 17.58 12.20
CA THR A 167 -1.93 18.43 11.01
C THR A 167 -2.66 17.79 9.85
N ARG A 168 -3.48 18.57 9.18
CA ARG A 168 -4.06 18.20 7.90
C ARG A 168 -3.09 18.64 6.79
N LEU A 169 -2.43 17.67 6.16
CA LEU A 169 -1.56 17.90 5.01
C LEU A 169 -2.40 17.78 3.74
N ILE A 170 -2.50 18.87 3.00
CA ILE A 170 -3.25 18.98 1.74
C ILE A 170 -2.24 19.20 0.62
N LEU A 171 -2.28 18.37 -0.40
CA LEU A 171 -1.60 18.62 -1.67
C LEU A 171 -2.63 19.04 -2.72
N ARG A 172 -2.50 20.27 -3.20
CA ARG A 172 -3.25 20.76 -4.36
C ARG A 172 -2.33 20.85 -5.57
N SER A 173 -2.84 20.43 -6.72
CA SER A 173 -2.22 20.69 -8.01
C SER A 173 -3.12 21.55 -8.88
N ARG A 174 -2.48 22.45 -9.64
CA ARG A 174 -3.12 23.28 -10.67
C ARG A 174 -2.21 23.26 -11.88
N ASP A 175 -2.72 22.78 -13.01
CA ASP A 175 -1.95 22.60 -14.24
C ASP A 175 -2.71 23.20 -15.43
N MET A 176 -2.01 23.96 -16.27
CA MET A 176 -2.53 24.49 -17.53
C MET A 176 -2.59 23.43 -18.64
N LYS A 177 -1.85 22.34 -18.51
CA LYS A 177 -1.79 21.23 -19.46
C LYS A 177 -2.95 20.27 -19.19
N SER A 178 -3.63 19.86 -20.26
CA SER A 178 -4.74 18.89 -20.20
C SER A 178 -4.81 18.08 -21.49
N GLY A 179 -5.40 16.88 -21.43
CA GLY A 179 -5.65 16.04 -22.61
C GLY A 179 -4.43 15.26 -23.14
N GLY A 180 -4.68 14.39 -24.12
CA GLY A 180 -3.62 13.58 -24.74
C GLY A 180 -2.92 12.63 -23.77
N ILE A 181 -1.58 12.60 -23.82
CA ILE A 181 -0.74 11.76 -22.95
C ILE A 181 -0.93 12.07 -21.46
N TRP A 182 -1.32 13.31 -21.10
CA TRP A 182 -1.56 13.67 -19.71
C TRP A 182 -2.67 12.83 -19.07
N ASN A 183 -3.76 12.55 -19.78
CA ASN A 183 -4.84 11.70 -19.25
C ASN A 183 -4.39 10.26 -18.99
N VAL A 184 -3.31 9.81 -19.64
CA VAL A 184 -2.73 8.48 -19.46
C VAL A 184 -1.78 8.44 -18.25
N ILE A 185 -1.06 9.53 -17.99
CA ILE A 185 -0.07 9.63 -16.92
C ILE A 185 -0.72 9.88 -15.56
N ARG A 186 -1.83 10.63 -15.52
CA ARG A 186 -2.50 11.06 -14.26
C ARG A 186 -2.84 9.92 -13.29
N PRO A 187 -3.28 8.72 -13.73
CA PRO A 187 -3.43 7.60 -12.81
C PRO A 187 -2.13 7.16 -12.12
N GLY A 188 -1.01 7.15 -12.85
CA GLY A 188 0.30 6.88 -12.28
C GLY A 188 0.75 7.98 -11.31
N GLU A 189 0.53 9.25 -11.68
CA GLU A 189 0.80 10.40 -10.80
C GLU A 189 0.03 10.28 -9.46
N PHE A 190 -1.25 9.88 -9.51
CA PHE A 190 -2.02 9.61 -8.30
C PHE A 190 -1.36 8.60 -7.38
N ILE A 191 -0.91 7.47 -7.93
CA ILE A 191 -0.25 6.41 -7.16
C ILE A 191 0.98 6.99 -6.46
N MET A 192 1.84 7.70 -7.21
CA MET A 192 3.07 8.29 -6.68
C MET A 192 2.81 9.32 -5.58
N VAL A 193 1.86 10.23 -5.81
CA VAL A 193 1.46 11.28 -4.86
C VAL A 193 0.84 10.68 -3.60
N ARG A 194 0.00 9.65 -3.74
CA ARG A 194 -0.58 8.94 -2.60
C ARG A 194 0.52 8.32 -1.75
N GLY A 195 1.50 7.68 -2.38
CA GLY A 195 2.70 7.14 -1.72
C GLY A 195 3.44 8.21 -0.94
N MET A 196 3.74 9.35 -1.56
CA MET A 196 4.42 10.49 -0.91
C MET A 196 3.69 10.98 0.35
N LEU A 197 2.38 11.23 0.27
CA LEU A 197 1.60 11.75 1.41
C LEU A 197 1.57 10.77 2.58
N LEU A 198 1.42 9.47 2.29
CA LEU A 198 1.46 8.42 3.30
C LEU A 198 2.87 8.23 3.87
N GLY A 199 3.91 8.31 3.03
CA GLY A 199 5.30 8.21 3.45
C GLY A 199 5.73 9.34 4.39
N ILE A 200 5.23 10.57 4.19
CA ILE A 200 5.44 11.69 5.13
C ILE A 200 4.69 11.43 6.45
N LYS A 201 3.43 11.00 6.39
CA LYS A 201 2.62 10.69 7.57
C LYS A 201 3.30 9.66 8.46
N GLU A 202 3.81 8.59 7.86
CA GLU A 202 4.43 7.46 8.54
C GLU A 202 5.68 7.86 9.34
N ARG A 203 6.54 8.70 8.77
CA ARG A 203 7.77 9.19 9.42
C ARG A 203 7.51 9.98 10.70
N LEU A 204 6.35 10.62 10.79
CA LEU A 204 5.94 11.42 11.95
C LEU A 204 5.19 10.61 13.00
N GLY A 205 4.61 9.47 12.61
CA GLY A 205 4.09 8.48 13.56
C GLY A 205 5.17 7.87 14.47
N GLN A 206 6.46 8.06 14.16
CA GLN A 206 7.59 7.53 14.92
C GLN A 206 8.12 8.47 16.03
N THR A 207 7.61 9.70 16.17
CA THR A 207 8.22 10.73 17.06
C THR A 207 7.38 11.21 18.25
N GLY A 208 6.26 10.56 18.59
CA GLY A 208 5.61 10.77 19.88
C GLY A 208 6.40 10.09 21.01
N PRO A 209 6.40 10.62 22.27
CA PRO A 209 6.71 9.75 23.40
C PRO A 209 5.74 8.58 23.30
N VAL A 210 6.25 7.36 23.33
CA VAL A 210 5.44 6.15 23.44
C VAL A 210 4.58 6.31 24.69
N ALA A 211 3.39 6.88 24.52
CA ALA A 211 2.28 6.57 25.39
C ALA A 211 2.18 5.07 25.24
N GLN A 212 2.58 4.35 26.28
CA GLN A 212 2.34 2.92 26.41
C GLN A 212 0.95 2.68 25.83
N ALA A 213 0.89 1.97 24.71
CA ALA A 213 -0.34 1.35 24.29
C ALA A 213 -0.88 0.67 25.55
N PRO A 214 -2.16 0.90 25.92
CA PRO A 214 -2.74 0.16 27.03
C PRO A 214 -2.41 -1.31 26.76
N ALA A 215 -1.74 -1.94 27.73
CA ALA A 215 -1.29 -3.32 27.63
C ALA A 215 -2.36 -4.11 26.90
N ALA A 216 -1.99 -4.76 25.80
CA ALA A 216 -2.87 -5.63 25.04
C ALA A 216 -3.61 -6.48 26.07
N THR A 217 -4.91 -6.18 26.23
CA THR A 217 -5.76 -7.11 26.94
C THR A 217 -5.68 -8.35 26.07
N PRO A 218 -5.23 -9.51 26.58
CA PRO A 218 -5.16 -10.70 25.75
C PRO A 218 -6.54 -10.89 25.15
N THR A 219 -6.62 -10.75 23.82
CA THR A 219 -7.75 -11.26 23.06
C THR A 219 -7.89 -12.70 23.53
N PRO A 220 -9.02 -13.10 24.11
CA PRO A 220 -9.16 -14.49 24.51
C PRO A 220 -8.90 -15.33 23.26
N GLU A 221 -7.95 -16.27 23.36
CA GLU A 221 -7.86 -17.41 22.46
C GLU A 221 -9.22 -18.13 22.56
N VAL A 222 -10.20 -17.66 21.80
CA VAL A 222 -11.38 -18.45 21.49
C VAL A 222 -10.90 -19.39 20.41
N PHE A 223 -10.25 -20.47 20.84
CA PHE A 223 -10.25 -21.71 20.07
C PHE A 223 -11.71 -22.06 19.87
N ILE A 224 -12.27 -21.76 18.70
CA ILE A 224 -13.50 -22.40 18.26
C ILE A 224 -13.10 -23.88 18.12
N PRO A 225 -13.60 -24.78 18.98
CA PRO A 225 -13.39 -26.19 18.74
C PRO A 225 -14.10 -26.51 17.43
N LEU A 226 -13.33 -26.79 16.38
CA LEU A 226 -13.88 -27.43 15.19
C LEU A 226 -14.44 -28.77 15.68
N ASP A 227 -15.76 -28.92 15.68
CA ASP A 227 -16.40 -30.18 16.07
C ASP A 227 -15.88 -31.28 15.13
N PRO A 228 -15.14 -32.30 15.62
CA PRO A 228 -14.72 -33.39 14.76
C PRO A 228 -15.96 -34.23 14.44
N SER A 229 -16.30 -34.34 13.15
CA SER A 229 -17.37 -35.22 12.67
C SER A 229 -16.86 -36.24 11.64
N PRO A 230 -17.58 -37.37 11.47
CA PRO A 230 -17.03 -38.61 10.93
C PRO A 230 -16.86 -38.55 9.40
N THR A 231 -15.60 -38.43 8.99
CA THR A 231 -14.92 -39.08 7.86
C THR A 231 -15.78 -39.65 6.72
N PRO A 232 -15.52 -39.28 5.45
CA PRO A 232 -15.56 -40.24 4.35
C PRO A 232 -14.35 -41.17 4.50
N SER A 233 -14.58 -42.44 4.82
CA SER A 233 -13.51 -43.46 4.91
C SER A 233 -12.64 -43.46 3.64
N GLY A 234 -11.36 -43.11 3.78
CA GLY A 234 -10.35 -43.22 2.71
C GLY A 234 -9.66 -41.93 2.23
N SER A 235 -9.75 -40.80 2.96
CA SER A 235 -9.02 -39.57 2.62
C SER A 235 -7.65 -39.51 3.29
N ASP A 236 -6.59 -39.22 2.51
CA ASP A 236 -5.21 -38.99 2.98
C ASP A 236 -4.99 -37.57 3.57
N LEU A 237 -6.04 -36.75 3.68
CA LEU A 237 -5.93 -35.37 4.17
C LEU A 237 -5.94 -35.30 5.71
N PRO A 238 -5.26 -34.32 6.33
CA PRO A 238 -5.34 -34.05 7.77
C PRO A 238 -6.79 -33.79 8.22
N LEU A 239 -7.13 -34.18 9.46
CA LEU A 239 -8.48 -33.99 10.03
C LEU A 239 -8.92 -32.52 10.05
N THR A 240 -8.00 -31.58 10.20
CA THR A 240 -8.29 -30.13 10.17
C THR A 240 -8.80 -29.64 8.81
N CYS A 241 -8.54 -30.40 7.75
CA CYS A 241 -9.02 -30.14 6.39
C CYS A 241 -10.20 -31.04 5.99
N GLN A 242 -10.78 -31.78 6.95
CA GLN A 242 -11.96 -32.63 6.76
C GLN A 242 -13.16 -32.03 7.51
N VAL A 243 -13.40 -30.73 7.32
CA VAL A 243 -14.52 -30.00 7.95
C VAL A 243 -15.69 -29.87 6.97
N THR A 244 -16.92 -29.91 7.49
CA THR A 244 -18.16 -29.76 6.69
C THR A 244 -18.83 -28.41 6.83
N ASP A 245 -18.51 -27.70 7.92
CA ASP A 245 -19.21 -26.47 8.31
C ASP A 245 -18.48 -25.22 7.82
N LEU A 246 -17.39 -25.41 7.07
CA LEU A 246 -16.55 -24.39 6.46
C LEU A 246 -16.18 -24.84 5.04
N ASN A 247 -15.76 -23.90 4.20
CA ASN A 247 -15.15 -24.24 2.93
C ASN A 247 -13.73 -24.77 3.17
N VAL A 248 -13.24 -25.66 2.30
CA VAL A 248 -11.87 -26.19 2.37
C VAL A 248 -11.11 -25.86 1.10
N TYR A 249 -9.94 -25.27 1.26
CA TYR A 249 -8.98 -25.05 0.18
C TYR A 249 -7.82 -26.06 0.28
N ILE A 250 -7.44 -26.65 -0.84
CA ILE A 250 -6.38 -27.66 -0.92
C ILE A 250 -5.48 -27.31 -2.10
N ASP A 251 -4.21 -27.05 -1.82
CA ASP A 251 -3.18 -26.93 -2.84
C ASP A 251 -2.20 -28.09 -2.69
N ARG A 252 -2.42 -29.14 -3.49
CA ARG A 252 -1.57 -30.34 -3.49
C ARG A 252 -0.20 -30.08 -4.08
N ALA A 253 -0.06 -29.10 -4.98
CA ALA A 253 1.23 -28.78 -5.59
C ALA A 253 2.13 -28.02 -4.60
N ALA A 254 1.53 -27.13 -3.81
CA ALA A 254 2.22 -26.40 -2.76
C ALA A 254 2.22 -27.14 -1.40
N GLY A 255 1.53 -28.27 -1.28
CA GLY A 255 1.60 -29.15 -0.11
C GLY A 255 0.88 -28.64 1.13
N TYR A 256 -0.25 -27.95 1.00
CA TYR A 256 -1.06 -27.52 2.15
C TYR A 256 -2.56 -27.61 1.92
N CYS A 257 -3.32 -27.57 3.01
CA CYS A 257 -4.76 -27.37 3.03
C CYS A 257 -5.17 -26.50 4.22
N LEU A 258 -6.33 -25.86 4.12
CA LEU A 258 -6.92 -25.03 5.17
C LEU A 258 -8.42 -24.91 4.98
N ALA A 259 -9.14 -24.55 6.04
CA ALA A 259 -10.53 -24.15 6.00
C ALA A 259 -10.68 -22.62 5.96
N TYR A 260 -11.78 -22.14 5.39
CA TYR A 260 -12.14 -20.71 5.36
C TYR A 260 -13.67 -20.52 5.48
N PRO A 261 -14.15 -19.36 5.93
CA PRO A 261 -15.58 -19.18 6.24
C PRO A 261 -16.48 -19.36 5.01
N LEU A 262 -17.74 -19.77 5.25
CA LEU A 262 -18.67 -20.21 4.20
C LEU A 262 -19.09 -19.10 3.22
N ASP A 263 -19.11 -17.85 3.69
CA ASP A 263 -19.48 -16.66 2.94
C ASP A 263 -18.30 -16.04 2.15
N PHE A 264 -17.10 -16.61 2.29
CA PHE A 264 -15.92 -16.25 1.51
C PHE A 264 -15.84 -17.11 0.25
N ASN A 265 -15.24 -16.57 -0.81
CA ASN A 265 -15.15 -17.19 -2.13
C ASN A 265 -13.70 -17.18 -2.64
N LEU A 266 -13.35 -18.16 -3.47
CA LEU A 266 -12.10 -18.12 -4.22
C LEU A 266 -12.21 -17.08 -5.35
N GLY A 267 -11.23 -16.17 -5.45
CA GLY A 267 -11.20 -15.08 -6.41
C GLY A 267 -10.74 -15.51 -7.82
N ASP A 268 -11.33 -14.90 -8.85
CA ASP A 268 -11.03 -15.12 -10.29
C ASP A 268 -9.90 -14.20 -10.82
N GLN A 269 -8.79 -14.03 -10.11
CA GLN A 269 -7.66 -13.23 -10.63
C GLN A 269 -6.89 -14.00 -11.72
N PRO A 270 -6.31 -13.30 -12.73
CA PRO A 270 -5.55 -13.93 -13.82
C PRO A 270 -4.15 -14.45 -13.41
N SER A 271 -3.79 -14.42 -12.13
CA SER A 271 -2.62 -15.13 -11.59
C SER A 271 -2.96 -16.60 -11.37
N ASP A 272 -2.01 -17.51 -11.58
CA ASP A 272 -2.13 -18.96 -11.33
C ASP A 272 -2.42 -19.36 -9.85
N LYS A 273 -2.86 -18.41 -9.00
CA LYS A 273 -3.16 -18.59 -7.57
C LYS A 273 -4.49 -17.92 -7.23
N SER A 274 -5.37 -18.65 -6.53
CA SER A 274 -6.69 -18.16 -6.10
C SER A 274 -6.60 -17.49 -4.73
N ASP A 275 -6.97 -16.21 -4.64
CA ASP A 275 -7.17 -15.53 -3.36
C ASP A 275 -8.46 -16.02 -2.68
N ILE A 276 -8.56 -15.96 -1.35
CA ILE A 276 -9.83 -16.14 -0.61
C ILE A 276 -10.36 -14.76 -0.24
N ARG A 277 -11.59 -14.43 -0.67
CA ARG A 277 -12.21 -13.10 -0.51
C ARG A 277 -13.54 -13.18 0.23
N GLY A 278 -13.73 -12.31 1.20
CA GLY A 278 -14.96 -12.19 1.98
C GLY A 278 -16.11 -11.54 1.22
N PRO A 279 -17.24 -11.31 1.89
CA PRO A 279 -18.35 -10.54 1.35
C PRO A 279 -17.94 -9.09 1.06
N ALA A 280 -18.70 -8.44 0.19
CA ALA A 280 -18.53 -7.03 -0.14
C ALA A 280 -18.88 -6.14 1.05
N ILE A 281 -17.94 -5.30 1.48
CA ILE A 281 -18.12 -4.34 2.57
C ILE A 281 -18.35 -2.95 1.98
N GLY A 282 -19.53 -2.40 2.26
CA GLY A 282 -20.00 -1.12 1.72
C GLY A 282 -20.82 -1.27 0.43
N SER A 283 -21.69 -0.29 0.16
CA SER A 283 -22.57 -0.27 -1.02
C SER A 283 -22.00 0.56 -2.20
N GLY A 284 -20.67 0.78 -2.20
CA GLY A 284 -19.97 1.59 -3.19
C GLY A 284 -19.70 0.85 -4.51
N VAL A 285 -19.13 1.57 -5.49
CA VAL A 285 -18.78 1.03 -6.81
C VAL A 285 -17.62 0.02 -6.73
N GLU A 286 -16.75 0.15 -5.72
CA GLU A 286 -15.74 -0.83 -5.32
C GLU A 286 -15.87 -1.10 -3.82
N PRO A 287 -16.61 -2.15 -3.42
CA PRO A 287 -16.66 -2.55 -2.03
C PRO A 287 -15.30 -3.10 -1.58
N VAL A 288 -15.00 -2.92 -0.29
CA VAL A 288 -13.80 -3.49 0.31
C VAL A 288 -14.05 -4.96 0.64
N TYR A 289 -13.01 -5.78 0.57
CA TYR A 289 -13.11 -7.21 0.91
C TYR A 289 -11.96 -7.58 1.83
N ALA A 290 -12.25 -8.30 2.92
CA ALA A 290 -11.22 -9.04 3.63
C ALA A 290 -10.69 -10.13 2.70
N THR A 291 -9.37 -10.15 2.49
CA THR A 291 -8.73 -11.02 1.50
C THR A 291 -7.54 -11.73 2.13
N LEU A 292 -7.36 -13.00 1.77
CA LEU A 292 -6.16 -13.80 2.03
C LEU A 292 -5.55 -14.23 0.69
N SER A 293 -4.24 -14.06 0.55
CA SER A 293 -3.44 -14.68 -0.50
C SER A 293 -2.26 -15.44 0.09
N ILE A 294 -1.92 -16.57 -0.53
CA ILE A 294 -0.86 -17.45 -0.05
C ILE A 294 0.20 -17.62 -1.12
N GLU A 295 1.43 -17.30 -0.76
CA GLU A 295 2.59 -17.54 -1.61
C GLU A 295 3.52 -18.57 -1.01
N VAL A 296 4.02 -19.46 -1.86
CA VAL A 296 5.01 -20.46 -1.49
C VAL A 296 6.23 -20.29 -2.37
N THR A 297 7.40 -20.14 -1.76
CA THR A 297 8.70 -20.08 -2.44
C THR A 297 9.69 -21.04 -1.78
N PRO A 298 10.80 -21.43 -2.45
CA PRO A 298 11.88 -22.14 -1.79
C PRO A 298 12.48 -21.33 -0.64
N LEU A 299 12.90 -21.98 0.44
CA LEU A 299 13.70 -21.35 1.50
C LEU A 299 15.12 -21.09 1.01
N GLU A 300 15.65 -19.92 1.38
CA GLU A 300 17.05 -19.60 1.14
C GLU A 300 17.96 -20.29 2.15
N ASN A 301 18.97 -21.01 1.66
CA ASN A 301 19.95 -21.68 2.51
C ASN A 301 20.81 -20.66 3.25
N GLY A 302 20.99 -20.87 4.56
CA GLY A 302 21.88 -20.05 5.39
C GLY A 302 21.27 -18.75 5.91
N LYS A 303 20.00 -18.46 5.62
CA LYS A 303 19.24 -17.35 6.23
C LYS A 303 18.16 -17.87 7.17
N SER A 304 17.96 -17.17 8.28
CA SER A 304 16.85 -17.47 9.19
C SER A 304 15.49 -17.13 8.57
N LEU A 305 14.40 -17.70 9.12
CA LEU A 305 13.03 -17.37 8.71
C LEU A 305 12.74 -15.86 8.89
N GLN A 306 13.23 -15.28 9.99
CA GLN A 306 13.10 -13.86 10.29
C GLN A 306 13.81 -13.00 9.23
N GLU A 307 15.07 -13.29 8.90
CA GLU A 307 15.82 -12.54 7.88
C GLU A 307 15.14 -12.59 6.50
N GLN A 308 14.56 -13.74 6.14
CA GLN A 308 13.81 -13.87 4.88
C GLN A 308 12.49 -13.09 4.93
N ALA A 309 11.79 -13.10 6.07
CA ALA A 309 10.58 -12.33 6.27
C ALA A 309 10.84 -10.82 6.20
N GLU A 310 11.88 -10.33 6.89
CA GLU A 310 12.30 -8.93 6.84
C GLU A 310 12.74 -8.52 5.43
N THR A 311 13.47 -9.38 4.72
CA THR A 311 13.86 -9.14 3.32
C THR A 311 12.64 -8.95 2.44
N PHE A 312 11.66 -9.86 2.53
CA PHE A 312 10.41 -9.75 1.78
C PHE A 312 9.68 -8.45 2.12
N ILE A 313 9.56 -8.10 3.40
CA ILE A 313 8.87 -6.87 3.81
C ILE A 313 9.55 -5.63 3.23
N ARG A 314 10.89 -5.59 3.19
CA ARG A 314 11.65 -4.46 2.59
C ARG A 314 11.35 -4.25 1.11
N ASP A 315 10.88 -5.27 0.40
CA ASP A 315 10.49 -5.14 -1.01
C ASP A 315 9.17 -4.37 -1.19
N PHE A 316 8.32 -4.31 -0.16
CA PHE A 316 6.98 -3.70 -0.23
C PHE A 316 6.77 -2.54 0.72
N SER A 317 7.47 -2.54 1.86
CA SER A 317 7.32 -1.55 2.93
C SER A 317 8.63 -0.81 3.16
N VAL A 318 8.49 0.50 3.37
CA VAL A 318 9.62 1.38 3.70
C VAL A 318 9.91 1.43 5.20
N VAL A 319 9.06 0.83 6.03
CA VAL A 319 9.30 0.69 7.47
C VAL A 319 10.33 -0.40 7.69
N ASP A 320 11.34 -0.09 8.51
CA ASP A 320 12.32 -1.08 8.91
C ASP A 320 11.60 -2.24 9.61
N PRO A 321 11.62 -3.46 9.04
CA PRO A 321 10.91 -4.60 9.60
C PRO A 321 11.26 -4.87 11.06
N ALA A 322 12.49 -4.54 11.50
CA ALA A 322 12.92 -4.69 12.88
C ALA A 322 12.11 -3.83 13.88
N THR A 323 11.43 -2.79 13.41
CA THR A 323 10.58 -1.90 14.22
C THR A 323 9.10 -2.30 14.23
N MET A 324 8.71 -3.28 13.40
CA MET A 324 7.34 -3.76 13.32
C MET A 324 6.96 -4.63 14.51
N THR A 325 5.66 -4.82 14.72
CA THR A 325 5.16 -5.72 15.76
C THR A 325 5.21 -7.14 15.24
N TRP A 326 6.09 -7.95 15.82
CA TRP A 326 6.24 -9.37 15.51
C TRP A 326 5.65 -10.23 16.62
N GLU A 327 4.86 -11.22 16.23
CA GLU A 327 4.29 -12.21 17.13
C GLU A 327 4.67 -13.62 16.68
N GLN A 328 4.96 -14.50 17.64
CA GLN A 328 5.14 -15.92 17.34
C GLN A 328 3.78 -16.57 17.13
N VAL A 329 3.63 -17.26 16.00
CA VAL A 329 2.41 -17.98 15.65
C VAL A 329 2.74 -19.43 15.33
N THR A 330 1.77 -20.32 15.49
CA THR A 330 1.89 -21.73 15.06
C THR A 330 0.96 -21.96 13.89
N VAL A 331 1.49 -22.51 12.80
CA VAL A 331 0.73 -22.79 11.58
C VAL A 331 1.02 -24.23 11.16
N GLY A 332 -0.01 -25.10 11.12
CA GLY A 332 0.18 -26.51 10.77
C GLY A 332 1.15 -27.27 11.70
N GLY A 333 1.31 -26.82 12.94
CA GLY A 333 2.27 -27.37 13.90
C GLY A 333 3.70 -26.82 13.80
N GLU A 334 4.00 -26.01 12.78
CA GLU A 334 5.30 -25.35 12.63
C GLU A 334 5.28 -23.96 13.27
N LYS A 335 6.42 -23.54 13.82
CA LYS A 335 6.59 -22.18 14.34
C LYS A 335 6.78 -21.20 13.19
N GLY A 336 6.06 -20.09 13.24
CA GLY A 336 6.15 -19.00 12.29
C GLY A 336 6.21 -17.64 12.97
N TRP A 337 6.27 -16.62 12.14
CA TRP A 337 6.27 -15.22 12.54
C TRP A 337 5.08 -14.52 11.90
N MET A 338 4.28 -13.85 12.70
CA MET A 338 3.26 -12.92 12.24
C MET A 338 3.77 -11.49 12.42
N VAL A 339 3.51 -10.65 11.43
CA VAL A 339 3.79 -9.22 11.49
C VAL A 339 2.56 -8.42 11.10
N GLU A 340 2.22 -7.45 11.93
CA GLU A 340 1.08 -6.55 11.72
C GLU A 340 1.31 -5.19 12.41
N PRO A 341 0.94 -4.06 11.78
CA PRO A 341 0.63 -3.92 10.36
C PRO A 341 1.93 -3.85 9.53
N VAL A 342 1.93 -4.44 8.34
CA VAL A 342 2.92 -4.16 7.30
C VAL A 342 2.34 -3.05 6.42
N PRO A 343 2.86 -1.81 6.49
CA PRO A 343 2.28 -0.67 5.82
C PRO A 343 2.61 -0.71 4.33
N VAL A 344 1.56 -0.83 3.52
CA VAL A 344 1.54 -0.78 2.04
C VAL A 344 0.26 -0.03 1.59
N MET A 345 -0.20 -0.17 0.34
CA MET A 345 -1.39 0.55 -0.16
C MET A 345 -2.64 0.33 0.72
N LEU A 346 -2.84 -0.92 1.14
CA LEU A 346 -3.77 -1.38 2.16
C LEU A 346 -2.94 -2.24 3.12
N SER A 347 -2.86 -1.86 4.39
CA SER A 347 -1.93 -2.51 5.33
C SER A 347 -2.18 -4.01 5.43
N TRP A 348 -1.10 -4.79 5.46
CA TRP A 348 -1.16 -6.25 5.51
C TRP A 348 -0.91 -6.78 6.92
N ARG A 349 -1.51 -7.92 7.24
CA ARG A 349 -1.06 -8.88 8.24
C ARG A 349 -0.37 -10.00 7.49
N ILE A 350 0.88 -10.30 7.79
CA ILE A 350 1.62 -11.34 7.07
C ILE A 350 2.09 -12.40 8.05
N VAL A 351 1.83 -13.66 7.73
CA VAL A 351 2.35 -14.82 8.46
C VAL A 351 3.37 -15.55 7.61
N PHE A 352 4.57 -15.71 8.14
CA PHE A 352 5.68 -16.45 7.56
C PHE A 352 5.85 -17.78 8.29
N VAL A 353 5.81 -18.90 7.56
CA VAL A 353 6.10 -20.23 8.12
C VAL A 353 6.95 -21.05 7.17
N ALA A 354 7.91 -21.77 7.73
CA ALA A 354 8.81 -22.66 7.01
C ALA A 354 8.37 -24.11 7.17
N HIS A 355 8.31 -24.87 6.07
CA HIS A 355 8.07 -26.31 6.12
C HIS A 355 8.71 -27.02 4.92
N ASN A 356 9.40 -28.14 5.14
CA ASN A 356 10.02 -28.98 4.11
C ASN A 356 10.84 -28.24 3.03
N GLY A 357 11.59 -27.21 3.40
CA GLY A 357 12.41 -26.45 2.44
C GLY A 357 11.66 -25.35 1.68
N SER A 358 10.41 -25.09 2.03
CA SER A 358 9.57 -24.04 1.46
C SER A 358 9.18 -23.00 2.51
N LEU A 359 9.08 -21.74 2.06
CA LEU A 359 8.60 -20.58 2.80
C LEU A 359 7.18 -20.28 2.34
N TYR A 360 6.23 -20.37 3.25
CA TYR A 360 4.84 -19.99 3.05
C TYR A 360 4.63 -18.59 3.62
N ARG A 361 3.97 -17.74 2.84
CA ARG A 361 3.56 -16.38 3.21
C ARG A 361 2.05 -16.27 3.06
N LEU A 362 1.35 -16.12 4.17
CA LEU A 362 -0.08 -15.88 4.20
C LEU A 362 -0.28 -14.38 4.43
N MET A 363 -0.82 -13.69 3.43
CA MET A 363 -1.00 -12.23 3.44
C MET A 363 -2.49 -11.93 3.57
N TYR A 364 -2.88 -11.23 4.64
CA TYR A 364 -4.24 -10.82 4.92
C TYR A 364 -4.37 -9.31 4.81
N TRP A 365 -5.40 -8.81 4.12
CA TRP A 365 -5.65 -7.37 4.00
C TRP A 365 -7.14 -7.06 3.78
N PRO A 366 -7.59 -5.83 4.03
CA PRO A 366 -6.88 -4.69 4.64
C PRO A 366 -6.95 -4.63 6.17
N VAL A 367 -5.82 -4.52 6.86
CA VAL A 367 -5.75 -4.35 8.33
C VAL A 367 -6.19 -2.97 8.79
N ASP A 368 -5.97 -1.96 7.96
CA ASP A 368 -6.17 -0.54 8.26
C ASP A 368 -7.56 0.00 7.90
N VAL A 369 -8.49 -0.88 7.50
CA VAL A 369 -9.90 -0.53 7.23
C VAL A 369 -10.76 -1.07 8.38
N PRO A 370 -11.27 -0.22 9.28
CA PRO A 370 -12.04 -0.66 10.45
C PRO A 370 -13.27 -1.51 10.09
N GLU A 371 -13.92 -1.21 8.97
CA GLU A 371 -15.09 -1.93 8.48
C GLU A 371 -14.77 -3.37 8.07
N ALA A 372 -13.53 -3.65 7.66
CA ALA A 372 -13.06 -4.97 7.27
C ALA A 372 -12.50 -5.79 8.44
N LYS A 373 -12.36 -5.19 9.62
CA LYS A 373 -11.66 -5.81 10.75
C LYS A 373 -12.29 -7.12 11.20
N ALA A 374 -13.62 -7.17 11.32
CA ALA A 374 -14.33 -8.37 11.79
C ALA A 374 -14.11 -9.56 10.83
N ASP A 375 -14.36 -9.34 9.54
CA ASP A 375 -14.18 -10.33 8.49
C ASP A 375 -12.70 -10.77 8.37
N LEU A 376 -11.76 -9.85 8.53
CA LEU A 376 -10.32 -10.15 8.48
C LEU A 376 -9.86 -10.98 9.68
N ASP A 377 -10.36 -10.67 10.88
CA ASP A 377 -10.05 -11.42 12.10
C ASP A 377 -10.65 -12.83 12.05
N GLU A 378 -11.89 -12.98 11.57
CA GLU A 378 -12.52 -14.30 11.34
C GLU A 378 -11.75 -15.12 10.29
N LEU A 379 -11.41 -14.51 9.16
CA LEU A 379 -10.62 -15.16 8.11
C LEU A 379 -9.26 -15.61 8.65
N THR A 380 -8.56 -14.76 9.41
CA THR A 380 -7.26 -15.10 9.99
C THR A 380 -7.38 -16.25 10.98
N GLN A 381 -8.31 -16.18 11.93
CA GLN A 381 -8.49 -17.21 12.95
C GLN A 381 -8.84 -18.56 12.32
N THR A 382 -9.78 -18.57 11.37
CA THR A 382 -10.24 -19.80 10.71
C THR A 382 -9.12 -20.45 9.91
N THR A 383 -8.41 -19.66 9.11
CA THR A 383 -7.38 -20.17 8.20
C THR A 383 -6.14 -20.63 8.95
N LEU A 384 -5.65 -19.87 9.95
CA LEU A 384 -4.51 -20.29 10.77
C LEU A 384 -4.84 -21.49 11.67
N GLY A 385 -6.05 -21.52 12.25
CA GLY A 385 -6.48 -22.60 13.16
C GLY A 385 -6.73 -23.94 12.47
N SER A 386 -6.98 -23.94 11.16
CA SER A 386 -7.24 -25.15 10.35
C SER A 386 -6.10 -25.54 9.41
N PHE A 387 -5.10 -24.65 9.22
CA PHE A 387 -3.99 -24.88 8.31
C PHE A 387 -3.25 -26.18 8.64
N ALA A 388 -3.02 -27.01 7.63
CA ALA A 388 -2.19 -28.19 7.75
C ALA A 388 -1.33 -28.42 6.51
N PHE A 389 -0.10 -28.86 6.74
CA PHE A 389 0.78 -29.34 5.68
C PHE A 389 0.34 -30.75 5.26
N ILE A 390 0.38 -31.00 3.95
CA ILE A 390 0.05 -32.30 3.36
C ILE A 390 1.25 -32.85 2.60
N SER A 391 1.44 -34.17 2.66
CA SER A 391 2.53 -34.81 1.94
C SER A 391 2.33 -34.66 0.43
N LEU A 392 3.40 -34.25 -0.27
CA LEU A 392 3.49 -34.30 -1.73
C LEU A 392 3.54 -35.78 -2.14
N THR A 393 2.41 -36.44 -2.30
CA THR A 393 2.37 -37.76 -2.95
C THR A 393 2.84 -37.58 -4.39
N GLN A 394 3.93 -38.25 -4.77
CA GLN A 394 4.36 -38.30 -6.17
C GLN A 394 3.16 -38.73 -7.05
N PRO A 395 2.93 -38.08 -8.20
CA PRO A 395 2.02 -38.64 -9.18
C PRO A 395 2.61 -39.97 -9.67
N ASP A 396 1.81 -41.04 -9.59
CA ASP A 396 2.11 -42.37 -10.16
C ASP A 396 2.41 -42.32 -11.66
#